data_AF-A0A261CFL4-F1
#
_entry.id   AF-A0A261CFL4-F1
#
_cell.length_a   1.000
_cell.length_b   1.000
_cell.length_c   1.000
_cell.angle_alpha   90.00
_cell.angle_beta   90.00
_cell.angle_gamma   90.00
#
_symmetry.space_group_name_H-M   'P 1'
#
loop_
_entity.id
_entity.type
_entity.pdbx_description
1 polymer ?
#
loop_
_entity_poly.entity_id
_entity_poly.type
_entity_poly.pdbx_seq_one_letter_code
_entity_poly.pdbx_strand_id
1 'polypeptide(L)'
;MKSGRDVYRRMYNWVRMGEHERLQILNKDTPLVRRKKLTDGAQKRHTFKTDEKAMLQAVFANNERPDEHEMEEIVVQLDVKYDIIRIYFTNARRRKSNVPSRTSAFNFN
;
A
#
# COMPACT_ATOMS: atom_id res chain seq x y z
N MET A 1 12.33 -0.91 -4.94
CA MET A 1 10.94 -1.00 -5.44
C MET A 1 10.96 -0.87 -6.95
N LYS A 2 10.18 -1.66 -7.70
CA LYS A 2 10.00 -1.41 -9.15
C LYS A 2 9.41 -0.01 -9.29
N SER A 3 10.01 0.84 -10.11
CA SER A 3 9.55 2.22 -10.30
C SER A 3 8.11 2.21 -10.83
N GLY A 4 7.32 3.27 -10.57
CA GLY A 4 6.01 3.45 -11.20
C GLY A 4 6.10 3.29 -12.72
N ARG A 5 7.20 3.75 -13.33
CA ARG A 5 7.52 3.59 -14.76
C ARG A 5 7.57 2.12 -15.21
N ASP A 6 8.07 1.20 -14.39
CA ASP A 6 8.16 -0.22 -14.75
C ASP A 6 6.81 -0.93 -14.70
N VAL A 7 5.87 -0.41 -13.90
CA VAL A 7 4.47 -0.86 -13.93
C VAL A 7 3.84 -0.42 -15.26
N TYR A 8 3.97 0.87 -15.60
CA TYR A 8 3.46 1.40 -16.88
C TYR A 8 4.05 0.69 -18.09
N ARG A 9 5.37 0.47 -18.12
CA ARG A 9 6.02 -0.25 -19.22
C ARG A 9 5.45 -1.66 -19.40
N ARG A 10 5.21 -2.38 -18.30
CA ARG A 10 4.63 -3.72 -18.35
C ARG A 10 3.18 -3.71 -18.82
N MET A 11 2.38 -2.76 -18.36
CA MET A 11 0.99 -2.59 -18.81
C MET A 11 0.94 -2.24 -20.30
N TYR A 12 1.75 -1.27 -20.72
CA TYR A 12 1.85 -0.84 -22.11
C TYR A 12 2.26 -2.00 -23.02
N ASN A 13 3.29 -2.75 -22.62
CA ASN A 13 3.71 -3.92 -23.37
C ASN A 13 2.59 -4.97 -23.42
N TRP A 14 1.88 -5.23 -22.32
CA TRP A 14 0.75 -6.15 -22.28
C TRP A 14 -0.38 -5.77 -23.26
N VAL A 15 -0.76 -4.49 -23.31
CA VAL A 15 -1.79 -3.98 -24.25
C VAL A 15 -1.33 -4.09 -25.71
N ARG A 16 -0.02 -4.17 -25.96
CA ARG A 16 0.54 -4.35 -27.31
C ARG A 16 0.80 -5.81 -27.68
N MET A 17 0.76 -6.73 -26.73
CA MET A 17 0.90 -8.16 -27.01
C MET A 17 -0.25 -8.63 -27.92
N GLY A 18 0.05 -9.55 -28.83
CA GLY A 18 -0.96 -10.18 -29.68
C GLY A 18 -1.95 -11.03 -28.87
N GLU A 19 -3.16 -11.23 -29.41
CA GLU A 19 -4.21 -12.02 -28.75
C GLU A 19 -3.72 -13.44 -28.41
N HIS A 20 -3.05 -14.09 -29.35
CA HIS A 20 -2.46 -15.42 -29.15
C HIS A 20 -1.44 -15.46 -28.00
N GLU A 21 -0.56 -14.46 -27.87
CA GLU A 21 0.42 -14.39 -26.77
C GLU A 21 -0.26 -14.21 -25.40
N ARG A 22 -1.35 -13.44 -25.35
CA ARG A 22 -2.15 -13.27 -24.13
C ARG A 22 -2.88 -14.56 -23.76
N LEU A 23 -3.44 -15.27 -24.73
CA LEU A 23 -4.13 -16.55 -24.53
C LEU A 23 -3.16 -17.64 -24.07
N GLN A 24 -1.91 -17.66 -24.55
CA GLN A 24 -0.88 -18.58 -24.05
C GLN A 24 -0.56 -18.38 -22.56
N ILE A 25 -0.60 -17.14 -22.06
CA ILE A 25 -0.44 -16.86 -20.61
C ILE A 25 -1.62 -17.43 -19.81
N LEU A 26 -2.83 -17.45 -20.39
CA LEU A 26 -4.04 -17.96 -19.74
C LEU A 26 -4.14 -19.49 -19.80
N ASN A 27 -3.45 -20.14 -20.75
CA ASN A 27 -3.45 -21.59 -20.88
C ASN A 27 -2.99 -22.25 -19.57
N LYS A 28 -3.86 -23.13 -19.04
CA LYS A 28 -3.66 -23.83 -17.76
C LYS A 28 -2.47 -24.79 -17.76
N ASP A 29 -2.05 -25.20 -18.96
CA ASP A 29 -0.92 -26.10 -19.19
C ASP A 29 0.43 -25.38 -19.13
N THR A 30 0.43 -24.05 -19.13
CA THR A 30 1.64 -23.25 -18.93
C THR A 30 2.09 -23.44 -17.47
N PRO A 31 3.27 -24.01 -17.19
CA PRO A 31 3.73 -24.19 -15.83
C PRO A 31 3.90 -22.82 -15.18
N LEU A 32 2.97 -22.46 -14.30
CA LEU A 32 3.09 -21.27 -13.46
C LEU A 32 4.43 -21.39 -12.73
N VAL A 33 5.36 -20.47 -13.00
CA VAL A 33 6.57 -20.32 -12.19
C VAL A 33 6.10 -20.23 -10.74
N ARG A 34 6.34 -21.30 -9.96
CA ARG A 34 5.82 -21.42 -8.60
C ARG A 34 6.31 -20.21 -7.83
N ARG A 35 5.43 -19.23 -7.60
CA ARG A 35 5.71 -18.15 -6.66
C ARG A 35 5.96 -18.85 -5.33
N LYS A 36 7.15 -18.68 -4.76
CA LYS A 36 7.41 -19.06 -3.37
C LYS A 36 6.26 -18.49 -2.55
N LYS A 37 5.41 -19.37 -2.00
CA LYS A 37 4.41 -18.96 -1.02
C LYS A 37 5.22 -18.45 0.16
N LEU A 38 5.28 -17.13 0.33
CA LEU A 38 5.92 -16.45 1.47
C LEU A 38 5.10 -16.67 2.75
N THR A 39 4.70 -17.91 3.05
CA THR A 39 3.74 -18.20 4.12
C THR A 39 4.34 -18.96 5.29
N ASP A 40 5.58 -19.42 5.19
CA ASP A 40 6.27 -20.05 6.32
C ASP A 40 6.94 -18.95 7.17
N GLY A 41 6.13 -18.25 7.98
CA GLY A 41 6.60 -17.22 8.92
C GLY A 41 6.02 -15.82 8.75
N ALA A 42 5.01 -15.62 7.90
CA ALA A 42 4.36 -14.32 7.74
C ALA A 42 3.63 -13.90 9.02
N GLN A 43 4.27 -13.05 9.82
CA GLN A 43 3.65 -12.42 10.99
C GLN A 43 2.30 -11.83 10.61
N LYS A 44 1.28 -12.10 11.43
CA LYS A 44 -0.09 -11.60 11.20
C LYS A 44 -0.04 -10.08 11.09
N ARG A 45 -0.59 -9.54 10.00
CA ARG A 45 -0.63 -8.09 9.76
C ARG A 45 -1.42 -7.41 10.88
N HIS A 46 -0.82 -6.40 11.51
CA HIS A 46 -1.55 -5.55 12.45
C HIS A 46 -2.61 -4.75 11.69
N THR A 47 -3.84 -4.76 12.21
CA THR A 47 -4.97 -4.03 11.66
C THR A 47 -5.52 -3.16 12.77
N PHE A 48 -5.46 -1.84 12.59
CA PHE A 48 -5.95 -0.90 13.58
C PHE A 48 -7.46 -1.05 13.77
N LYS A 49 -7.89 -1.15 15.03
CA LYS A 49 -9.30 -1.07 15.41
C LYS A 49 -9.82 0.36 15.22
N THR A 50 -11.14 0.51 15.32
CA THR A 50 -11.81 1.81 15.16
C THR A 50 -11.26 2.84 16.15
N ASP A 51 -11.11 2.47 17.42
CA ASP A 51 -10.67 3.38 18.49
C ASP A 51 -9.20 3.78 18.33
N GLU A 52 -8.32 2.79 18.06
CA GLU A 52 -6.90 3.02 17.75
C GLU A 52 -6.74 3.98 16.56
N LYS A 53 -7.55 3.78 15.52
CA LYS A 53 -7.55 4.64 14.33
C LYS A 53 -8.03 6.06 14.65
N ALA A 54 -9.07 6.21 15.47
CA ALA A 54 -9.59 7.53 15.86
C ALA A 54 -8.55 8.33 16.64
N MET A 55 -7.86 7.69 17.59
CA MET A 55 -6.77 8.30 18.35
C MET A 55 -5.62 8.73 17.43
N LEU A 56 -5.15 7.84 16.55
CA LEU A 56 -4.08 8.17 15.61
C LEU A 56 -4.46 9.30 14.64
N GLN A 57 -5.74 9.40 14.27
CA GLN A 57 -6.25 10.52 13.47
C GLN A 57 -6.25 11.84 14.25
N ALA A 58 -6.63 11.82 15.53
CA ALA A 58 -6.58 13.00 16.39
C ALA A 58 -5.14 13.50 16.56
N VAL A 59 -4.19 12.59 16.82
CA VAL A 59 -2.76 12.94 16.88
C VAL A 59 -2.31 13.52 15.54
N PHE A 60 -2.64 12.87 14.41
CA PHE A 60 -2.22 13.34 13.09
C PHE A 60 -2.78 14.73 12.73
N ALA A 61 -3.97 15.07 13.22
CA ALA A 61 -4.56 16.39 13.04
C ALA A 61 -3.82 17.49 13.80
N ASN A 62 -3.27 17.15 14.97
CA ASN A 62 -2.48 18.07 15.80
C ASN A 62 -1.02 18.15 15.32
N ASN A 63 -0.40 17.00 15.06
CA ASN A 63 0.97 16.87 14.62
C ASN A 63 1.11 15.78 13.54
N GLU A 64 1.41 16.20 12.30
CA GLU A 64 1.60 15.26 11.17
C GLU A 64 2.93 14.50 11.21
N ARG A 65 3.88 15.01 11.99
CA ARG A 65 5.24 14.48 12.15
C ARG A 65 5.55 14.37 13.64
N PRO A 66 4.87 13.47 14.35
CA PRO A 66 5.21 13.22 15.74
C PRO A 66 6.69 12.86 15.84
N ASP A 67 7.35 13.36 16.88
CA ASP A 67 8.74 13.02 17.14
C ASP A 67 8.86 11.58 17.68
N GLU A 68 10.09 11.16 17.98
CA GLU A 68 10.34 9.80 18.46
C GLU A 68 9.66 9.55 19.82
N HIS A 69 9.67 10.54 20.71
CA HIS A 69 9.09 10.44 22.04
C HIS A 69 7.56 10.37 21.99
N GLU A 70 6.92 11.24 21.21
CA GLU A 70 5.47 11.21 20.97
C GLU A 70 5.05 9.86 20.37
N MET A 71 5.86 9.28 19.47
CA MET A 71 5.59 7.94 18.93
C MET A 71 5.71 6.84 19.99
N GLU A 72 6.66 6.93 20.93
CA GLU A 72 6.79 5.98 22.05
C GLU A 72 5.59 6.05 23.00
N GLU A 73 5.08 7.25 23.30
CA GLU A 73 3.88 7.41 24.12
C GLU A 73 2.66 6.73 23.47
N ILE A 74 2.50 6.90 22.15
CA ILE A 74 1.43 6.26 21.37
C ILE A 74 1.57 4.72 21.38
N VAL A 75 2.80 4.22 21.32
CA VAL A 75 3.10 2.78 21.40
C VAL A 75 2.63 2.20 22.73
N VAL A 76 2.96 2.87 23.84
CA VAL A 76 2.54 2.45 25.18
C VAL A 76 1.03 2.52 25.33
N GLN A 77 0.39 3.58 24.81
CA GLN A 77 -1.05 3.77 24.94
C GLN A 77 -1.87 2.77 24.12
N LEU A 78 -1.42 2.40 22.91
CA LEU A 78 -2.14 1.49 22.01
C LEU A 78 -1.69 0.03 22.13
N ASP A 79 -0.57 -0.24 22.82
CA ASP A 79 0.10 -1.55 22.85
C ASP A 79 0.41 -2.09 21.43
N VAL A 80 0.95 -1.21 20.59
CA VAL A 80 1.28 -1.52 19.18
C VAL A 80 2.75 -1.24 18.93
N LYS A 81 3.42 -2.10 18.16
CA LYS A 81 4.85 -1.95 17.82
C LYS A 81 5.14 -0.57 17.21
N TYR A 82 6.24 0.05 17.62
CA TYR A 82 6.73 1.33 17.12
C TYR A 82 6.75 1.44 15.58
N ASP A 83 7.27 0.42 14.89
CA ASP A 83 7.37 0.46 13.43
C ASP A 83 6.00 0.57 12.75
N ILE A 84 4.95 0.01 13.36
CA ILE A 84 3.57 0.10 12.86
C ILE A 84 3.03 1.52 12.99
N ILE A 85 3.31 2.20 14.11
CA ILE A 85 2.96 3.61 14.35
C ILE A 85 3.71 4.53 13.37
N ARG A 86 5.02 4.34 13.23
CA ARG A 86 5.86 5.07 12.27
C ARG A 86 5.37 4.89 10.81
N ILE A 87 5.01 3.66 10.44
CA ILE A 87 4.43 3.34 9.13
C ILE A 87 3.06 4.03 8.95
N TYR A 88 2.23 4.07 9.99
CA TYR A 88 0.94 4.76 9.95
C TYR A 88 1.14 6.24 9.58
N PHE A 89 1.96 6.97 10.32
CA PHE A 89 2.17 8.40 10.08
C PHE A 89 2.84 8.67 8.73
N THR A 90 3.77 7.80 8.32
CA THR A 90 4.36 7.86 6.97
C THR A 90 3.30 7.71 5.87
N ASN A 91 2.39 6.75 6.02
CA ASN A 91 1.32 6.51 5.05
C ASN A 91 0.22 7.59 5.12
N ALA A 92 -0.10 8.12 6.29
CA ALA A 92 -1.04 9.21 6.47
C ALA A 92 -0.60 10.45 5.70
N ARG A 93 0.68 10.85 5.81
CA ARG A 93 1.28 11.94 5.02
C ARG A 93 1.23 11.67 3.52
N ARG A 94 1.64 10.46 3.10
CA ARG A 94 1.59 10.06 1.67
C ARG A 94 0.17 10.09 1.11
N ARG A 95 -0.84 9.74 1.90
CA ARG A 95 -2.25 9.77 1.47
C ARG A 95 -2.77 11.19 1.41
N LYS A 96 -2.42 12.05 2.38
CA LYS A 96 -2.77 13.48 2.37
C LYS A 96 -2.21 14.18 1.12
N SER A 97 -0.97 13.86 0.72
CA SER A 97 -0.36 14.42 -0.49
C SER A 97 -0.88 13.82 -1.81
N ASN A 98 -1.35 12.56 -1.79
CA ASN A 98 -1.83 11.84 -2.97
C ASN A 98 -3.36 11.82 -3.10
N VAL A 99 -4.12 12.61 -2.32
CA VAL A 99 -5.54 12.82 -2.61
C VAL A 99 -5.59 13.51 -3.98
N PRO A 100 -6.05 12.82 -5.04
CA PRO A 100 -6.28 13.51 -6.30
C PRO A 100 -7.42 14.49 -6.03
N SER A 101 -7.24 15.77 -6.35
CA SER A 101 -8.34 16.71 -6.47
C SER A 101 -9.49 15.99 -7.18
N ARG A 102 -10.69 16.03 -6.63
CA ARG A 102 -11.90 15.31 -7.08
C ARG A 102 -12.40 15.72 -8.49
N THR A 103 -11.52 16.24 -9.34
CA THR A 103 -11.81 16.94 -10.58
C THR A 103 -10.73 16.67 -11.63
N SER A 104 -10.70 15.45 -12.16
CA SER A 104 -10.25 15.23 -13.54
C SER A 104 -11.14 14.16 -14.14
N ALA A 105 -12.31 14.64 -14.58
CA ALA A 105 -13.24 13.90 -15.41
C ALA A 105 -12.47 13.23 -16.55
N PHE A 106 -12.49 11.90 -16.58
CA PHE A 106 -12.23 11.14 -17.80
C PHE A 106 -13.44 11.32 -18.72
N ASN A 107 -13.47 12.43 -19.45
CA ASN A 107 -14.25 12.53 -20.68
C ASN A 107 -13.48 11.73 -21.75
N PHE A 108 -13.96 10.53 -22.05
CA PHE A 108 -13.64 9.88 -23.31
C PHE A 108 -14.67 10.35 -24.34
N ASN A 109 -14.16 11.04 -25.36
CA ASN A 109 -14.90 11.49 -26.54
C ASN A 109 -15.02 10.33 -27.53
#